data_AF-A0A2X0QZK8-F1
#
_entry.id   AF-A0A2X0QZK8-F1
#
_cell.length_a   1.000
_cell.length_b   1.000
_cell.length_c   1.000
_cell.angle_alpha   90.00
_cell.angle_beta   90.00
_cell.angle_gamma   90.00
#
_symmetry.space_group_name_H-M   'P 1'
#
loop_
_entity.id
_entity.type
_entity.pdbx_description
1 polymer ?
#
loop_
_entity_poly.entity_id
_entity_poly.type
_entity_poly.pdbx_seq_one_letter_code
_entity_poly.pdbx_strand_id
1 'polypeptide(L)'
;MLTTRRLGPDGLGEKTRELDDQKTGKELVKQWRERFATLQNERLREAGHAVQVDHRSHAERGLEAEPTRHLGPTASAIERRTGERSRKGQQHDQDALERLARAKALGELERQEKASAASILDLSGDIQAAKRDRAQQQEREAQAERQRIERMNSTELAQEIGRLRPPSVDSLVERDQDVKAARAELEKWSEQHDQGTRQERRAKEQAEEWREKHKIQAWFHDKGIGHAPALRELEEQAEAGREQWLTAAPRIEDAILSRRNAEDYARGRIRFEQAPTLLKLDELEELRREKVRQEFEQKNRQQAEKKAERERAAVPQDFRAMAAKREAKASGWSDRGEQWKAAPQGLRTLIDGYNAAPKEMRPAILDRILNDGQRREQVRELMAEQRQQYRANDRGMER
;
A
#
# COMPACT_ATOMS: atom_id res chain seq x y z
N MET A 1 -9.00 26.91 -49.83
CA MET A 1 -10.42 26.52 -49.99
C MET A 1 -10.54 25.74 -51.29
N LEU A 2 -11.16 24.55 -51.27
CA LEU A 2 -11.37 23.70 -52.45
C LEU A 2 -12.85 23.70 -52.82
N THR A 3 -13.16 23.54 -54.11
CA THR A 3 -14.56 23.40 -54.55
C THR A 3 -15.09 22.01 -54.19
N THR A 4 -16.33 21.93 -53.73
CA THR A 4 -17.01 20.66 -53.40
C THR A 4 -17.77 20.06 -54.60
N ARG A 5 -17.54 20.60 -55.79
CA ARG A 5 -18.21 20.22 -57.04
C ARG A 5 -17.17 19.89 -58.10
N ARG A 6 -17.49 18.93 -58.97
CA ARG A 6 -16.64 18.54 -60.10
C ARG A 6 -16.67 19.64 -61.15
N LEU A 7 -15.51 20.04 -61.65
CA LEU A 7 -15.40 20.99 -62.75
C LEU A 7 -15.51 20.23 -64.07
N GLY A 8 -16.51 20.58 -64.89
CA GLY A 8 -16.71 20.06 -66.24
C GLY A 8 -16.60 21.18 -67.30
N PRO A 9 -16.80 20.85 -68.58
CA PRO A 9 -16.72 21.81 -69.69
C PRO A 9 -17.67 23.01 -69.53
N ASP A 10 -18.84 22.79 -68.93
CA ASP A 10 -19.88 23.81 -68.71
C ASP A 10 -19.81 24.47 -67.31
N GLY A 11 -18.73 24.22 -66.55
CA GLY A 11 -18.51 24.80 -65.21
C GLY A 11 -18.68 23.81 -64.06
N LEU A 12 -19.10 24.31 -62.89
CA LEU A 12 -19.22 23.51 -61.66
C LEU A 12 -20.47 22.62 -61.70
N GLY A 13 -20.25 21.32 -61.91
CA GLY A 13 -21.30 20.31 -61.99
C GLY A 13 -21.68 19.72 -60.62
N GLU A 14 -21.83 18.40 -60.59
CA GLU A 14 -22.32 17.67 -59.43
C GLU A 14 -21.42 17.78 -58.20
N LYS A 15 -22.03 17.63 -57.02
CA LYS A 15 -21.31 17.63 -55.75
C LYS A 15 -20.51 16.34 -55.62
N THR A 16 -19.18 16.45 -55.52
CA THR A 16 -18.34 15.30 -55.27
C THR A 16 -18.44 14.89 -53.80
N ARG A 17 -18.43 13.57 -53.56
CA ARG A 17 -18.37 12.96 -52.21
C ARG A 17 -17.06 12.22 -51.98
N GLU A 18 -16.13 12.27 -52.91
CA GLU A 18 -14.83 11.58 -52.85
C GLU A 18 -14.02 11.97 -51.61
N LEU A 19 -14.15 13.21 -51.12
CA LEU A 19 -13.49 13.70 -49.91
C LEU A 19 -14.30 13.48 -48.61
N ASP A 20 -15.62 13.29 -48.74
CA ASP A 20 -16.56 13.15 -47.62
C ASP A 20 -16.85 11.67 -47.28
N ASP A 21 -16.46 10.74 -48.15
CA ASP A 21 -16.71 9.31 -48.00
C ASP A 21 -15.91 8.72 -46.82
N GLN A 22 -16.60 8.03 -45.91
CA GLN A 22 -15.99 7.54 -44.67
C GLN A 22 -14.91 6.46 -44.89
N LYS A 23 -14.93 5.75 -46.03
CA LYS A 23 -13.99 4.66 -46.32
C LYS A 23 -12.78 5.16 -47.10
N THR A 24 -13.00 6.02 -48.09
CA THR A 24 -11.93 6.50 -49.00
C THR A 24 -11.34 7.84 -48.59
N GLY A 25 -12.10 8.69 -47.89
CA GLY A 25 -11.65 10.02 -47.46
C GLY A 25 -10.47 9.97 -46.48
N LYS A 26 -10.40 8.96 -45.60
CA LYS A 26 -9.27 8.82 -44.66
C LYS A 26 -7.93 8.59 -45.38
N GLU A 27 -7.92 7.79 -46.44
CA GLU A 27 -6.69 7.52 -47.18
C GLU A 27 -6.28 8.68 -48.09
N LEU A 28 -7.25 9.38 -48.69
CA LEU A 28 -6.96 10.61 -49.43
C LEU A 28 -6.34 11.69 -48.53
N VAL A 29 -6.85 11.84 -47.30
CA VAL A 29 -6.27 12.76 -46.31
C VAL A 29 -4.85 12.34 -45.94
N LYS A 30 -4.57 11.04 -45.80
CA LYS A 30 -3.23 10.53 -45.52
C LYS A 30 -2.25 10.87 -46.65
N GLN A 31 -2.64 10.63 -47.90
CA GLN A 31 -1.85 10.97 -49.09
C GLN A 31 -1.58 12.48 -49.20
N TRP A 32 -2.58 13.32 -48.92
CA TRP A 32 -2.40 14.77 -48.93
C TRP A 32 -1.44 15.25 -47.83
N ARG A 33 -1.52 14.68 -46.63
CA ARG A 33 -0.61 14.99 -45.54
C ARG A 33 0.82 14.59 -45.86
N GLU A 34 1.02 13.42 -46.46
CA GLU A 34 2.33 12.95 -46.93
C GLU A 34 2.90 13.88 -48.00
N ARG A 35 2.09 14.22 -49.02
CA ARG A 35 2.51 15.11 -50.11
C ARG A 35 2.87 16.50 -49.60
N PHE A 36 2.09 17.04 -48.67
CA PHE A 36 2.36 18.33 -48.06
C PHE A 36 3.67 18.32 -47.25
N ALA A 37 3.87 17.31 -46.38
CA ALA A 37 5.10 17.20 -45.59
C ALA A 37 6.35 17.09 -46.49
N THR A 38 6.25 16.32 -47.59
CA THR A 38 7.33 16.20 -48.57
C THR A 38 7.68 17.57 -49.18
N LEU A 39 6.67 18.28 -49.71
CA LEU A 39 6.87 19.60 -50.32
C LEU A 39 7.41 20.62 -49.32
N GLN A 40 6.91 20.61 -48.08
CA GLN A 40 7.38 21.51 -47.03
C GLN A 40 8.86 21.25 -46.70
N ASN A 41 9.26 19.98 -46.55
CA ASN A 41 10.64 19.61 -46.23
C ASN A 41 11.61 19.95 -47.35
N GLU A 42 11.20 19.83 -48.61
CA GLU A 42 12.00 20.31 -49.75
C GLU A 42 12.25 21.81 -49.65
N ARG A 43 11.20 22.63 -49.42
CA ARG A 43 11.36 24.09 -49.30
C ARG A 43 12.17 24.49 -48.07
N LEU A 44 12.00 23.79 -46.93
CA LEU A 44 12.80 24.00 -45.73
C LEU A 44 14.29 23.72 -45.98
N ARG A 45 14.59 22.65 -46.75
CA ARG A 45 15.96 22.30 -47.14
C ARG A 45 16.56 23.33 -48.09
N GLU A 46 15.80 23.79 -49.09
CA GLU A 46 16.21 24.86 -50.00
C GLU A 46 16.50 26.17 -49.25
N ALA A 47 15.74 26.46 -48.19
CA ALA A 47 15.96 27.60 -47.30
C ALA A 47 17.08 27.39 -46.26
N GLY A 48 17.77 26.25 -46.28
CA GLY A 48 18.89 25.95 -45.38
C GLY A 48 18.51 25.54 -43.96
N HIS A 49 17.25 25.19 -43.70
CA HIS A 49 16.82 24.70 -42.39
C HIS A 49 17.02 23.18 -42.27
N ALA A 50 17.68 22.74 -41.19
CA ALA A 50 17.87 21.33 -40.89
C ALA A 50 16.62 20.63 -40.32
N VAL A 51 15.56 21.39 -40.03
CA VAL A 51 14.31 20.89 -39.43
C VAL A 51 13.47 20.16 -40.47
N GLN A 52 12.85 19.04 -40.09
CA GLN A 52 11.95 18.26 -40.94
C GLN A 52 10.60 18.03 -40.24
N VAL A 53 9.54 18.00 -41.04
CA VAL A 53 8.16 17.73 -40.64
C VAL A 53 7.78 16.31 -41.08
N ASP A 54 7.24 15.51 -40.16
CA ASP A 54 6.72 14.17 -40.44
C ASP A 54 5.19 14.17 -40.26
N HIS A 55 4.49 13.58 -41.21
CA HIS A 55 3.03 13.50 -41.23
C HIS A 55 2.48 12.31 -40.43
N ARG A 56 3.34 11.35 -40.09
CA ARG A 56 2.99 10.16 -39.31
C ARG A 56 2.75 10.49 -37.84
N SER A 57 1.89 9.72 -37.20
CA SER A 57 1.65 9.82 -35.76
C SER A 57 2.89 9.45 -34.93
N HIS A 58 2.95 9.83 -33.65
CA HIS A 58 4.06 9.43 -32.76
C HIS A 58 4.23 7.91 -32.70
N ALA A 59 3.14 7.16 -32.63
CA ALA A 59 3.15 5.70 -32.66
C ALA A 59 3.75 5.14 -33.96
N GLU A 60 3.34 5.64 -35.13
CA GLU A 60 3.89 5.20 -36.43
C GLU A 60 5.36 5.62 -36.64
N ARG A 61 5.85 6.60 -35.88
CA ARG A 61 7.26 7.03 -35.87
C ARG A 61 8.11 6.23 -34.87
N GLY A 62 7.51 5.34 -34.09
CA GLY A 62 8.19 4.63 -33.01
C GLY A 62 8.62 5.55 -31.86
N LEU A 63 7.90 6.66 -31.65
CA LEU A 63 8.14 7.58 -30.55
C LEU A 63 7.19 7.24 -29.40
N GLU A 64 7.76 6.87 -28.25
CA GLU A 64 7.05 6.70 -26.97
C GLU A 64 6.64 8.04 -26.33
N ALA A 65 6.73 9.14 -27.08
CA ALA A 65 6.40 10.47 -26.59
C ALA A 65 4.88 10.66 -26.51
N GLU A 66 4.39 11.02 -25.32
CA GLU A 66 2.97 11.32 -25.11
C GLU A 66 2.54 12.53 -25.97
N PRO A 67 1.42 12.44 -26.71
CA PRO A 67 0.89 13.56 -27.47
C PRO A 67 0.53 14.76 -26.58
N THR A 68 0.79 15.97 -27.07
CA THR A 68 0.39 17.20 -26.39
C THR A 68 -1.13 17.31 -26.32
N ARG A 69 -1.66 17.73 -25.15
CA ARG A 69 -3.09 17.93 -24.94
C ARG A 69 -3.54 19.29 -25.50
N HIS A 70 -4.66 19.30 -26.22
CA HIS A 70 -5.22 20.52 -26.77
C HIS A 70 -5.88 21.38 -25.67
N LEU A 71 -5.53 22.66 -25.66
CA LEU A 71 -5.95 23.64 -24.66
C LEU A 71 -7.47 23.88 -24.67
N GLY A 72 -8.10 23.83 -25.86
CA GLY A 72 -9.54 24.02 -26.06
C GLY A 72 -9.95 25.48 -26.25
N PRO A 73 -11.12 25.75 -26.88
CA PRO A 73 -11.51 27.06 -27.39
C PRO A 73 -11.67 28.13 -26.29
N THR A 74 -12.21 27.76 -25.12
CA THR A 74 -12.42 28.68 -23.98
C THR A 74 -11.10 29.18 -23.41
N ALA A 75 -10.14 28.28 -23.21
CA ALA A 75 -8.83 28.61 -22.67
C ALA A 75 -8.03 29.47 -23.67
N SER A 76 -8.07 29.14 -24.98
CA SER A 76 -7.47 29.98 -26.02
C SER A 76 -8.12 31.37 -26.13
N ALA A 77 -9.43 31.48 -25.87
CA ALA A 77 -10.13 32.77 -25.88
C ALA A 77 -9.81 33.63 -24.64
N ILE A 78 -9.48 33.02 -23.51
CA ILE A 78 -8.94 33.72 -22.33
C ILE A 78 -7.55 34.25 -22.66
N GLU A 79 -6.65 33.39 -23.16
CA GLU A 79 -5.27 33.77 -23.49
C GLU A 79 -5.19 34.91 -24.51
N ARG A 80 -6.07 34.91 -25.52
CA ARG A 80 -6.14 35.98 -26.52
C ARG A 80 -6.62 37.33 -25.95
N ARG A 81 -7.48 37.30 -24.93
CA ARG A 81 -8.13 38.50 -24.37
C ARG A 81 -7.33 39.14 -23.25
N THR A 82 -6.65 38.33 -22.43
CA THR A 82 -5.85 38.82 -21.29
C THR A 82 -4.37 38.94 -21.64
N GLY A 83 -3.90 38.27 -22.70
CA GLY A 83 -2.47 38.18 -23.02
C GLY A 83 -1.67 37.25 -22.09
N GLU A 84 -2.33 36.69 -21.08
CA GLU A 84 -1.74 35.82 -20.06
C GLU A 84 -2.17 34.37 -20.26
N ARG A 85 -1.30 33.42 -19.87
CA ARG A 85 -1.60 31.99 -19.95
C ARG A 85 -2.81 31.63 -19.10
N SER A 86 -3.74 30.86 -19.67
CA SER A 86 -4.90 30.37 -18.93
C SER A 86 -4.46 29.35 -17.88
N ARG A 87 -5.25 29.16 -16.81
CA ARG A 87 -4.98 28.12 -15.78
C ARG A 87 -4.71 26.74 -16.40
N LYS A 88 -5.44 26.39 -17.47
CA LYS A 88 -5.25 25.14 -18.21
C LYS A 88 -3.94 25.14 -19.04
N GLY A 89 -3.54 26.29 -19.56
CA GLY A 89 -2.27 26.48 -20.27
C GLY A 89 -1.07 26.36 -19.35
N GLN A 90 -1.14 26.96 -18.16
CA GLN A 90 -0.13 26.84 -17.12
C GLN A 90 0.03 25.38 -16.64
N GLN A 91 -1.09 24.66 -16.45
CA GLN A 91 -1.05 23.23 -16.12
C GLN A 91 -0.40 22.39 -17.23
N HIS A 92 -0.68 22.68 -18.50
CA HIS A 92 -0.02 22.00 -19.61
C HIS A 92 1.49 22.27 -19.68
N ASP A 93 1.91 23.50 -19.36
CA ASP A 93 3.33 23.87 -19.30
C ASP A 93 4.05 23.16 -18.14
N GLN A 94 3.40 23.08 -16.98
CA GLN A 94 3.90 22.33 -15.81
C GLN A 94 4.03 20.84 -16.11
N ASP A 95 2.99 20.21 -16.69
CA ASP A 95 3.04 18.81 -17.13
C ASP A 95 4.20 18.57 -18.11
N ALA A 96 4.42 19.49 -19.06
CA ALA A 96 5.50 19.39 -20.04
C ALA A 96 6.89 19.51 -19.39
N LEU A 97 7.06 20.43 -18.44
CA LEU A 97 8.28 20.60 -17.66
C LEU A 97 8.60 19.38 -16.81
N GLU A 98 7.61 18.79 -16.15
CA GLU A 98 7.79 17.56 -15.37
C GLU A 98 8.16 16.36 -16.24
N ARG A 99 7.57 16.23 -17.45
CA ARG A 99 7.96 15.19 -18.40
C ARG A 99 9.42 15.38 -18.85
N LEU A 100 9.82 16.61 -19.16
CA LEU A 100 11.20 16.94 -19.52
C LEU A 100 12.19 16.64 -18.39
N ALA A 101 11.84 16.98 -17.15
CA ALA A 101 12.66 16.68 -15.98
C ALA A 101 12.82 15.17 -15.75
N ARG A 102 11.74 14.39 -15.86
CA ARG A 102 11.77 12.92 -15.78
C ARG A 102 12.63 12.30 -16.88
N ALA A 103 12.47 12.74 -18.13
CA ALA A 103 13.28 12.27 -19.24
C ALA A 103 14.78 12.61 -19.06
N LYS A 104 15.08 13.80 -18.54
CA LYS A 104 16.46 14.21 -18.23
C LYS A 104 17.08 13.35 -17.12
N ALA A 105 16.34 13.11 -16.03
CA ALA A 105 16.80 12.28 -14.92
C ALA A 105 17.06 10.83 -15.35
N LEU A 106 16.16 10.25 -16.15
CA LEU A 106 16.35 8.91 -16.73
C LEU A 106 17.58 8.86 -17.65
N GLY A 107 17.76 9.86 -18.52
CA GLY A 107 18.94 9.95 -19.38
C GLY A 107 20.25 10.25 -18.64
N GLU A 108 20.20 10.85 -17.46
CA GLU A 108 21.35 11.02 -16.56
C GLU A 108 21.70 9.71 -15.85
N LEU A 109 20.69 8.97 -15.36
CA LEU A 109 20.87 7.63 -14.81
C LEU A 109 21.44 6.65 -15.83
N GLU A 110 20.92 6.64 -17.06
CA GLU A 110 21.44 5.79 -18.13
C GLU A 110 22.88 6.16 -18.51
N ARG A 111 23.22 7.46 -18.50
CA ARG A 111 24.60 7.91 -18.70
C ARG A 111 25.51 7.54 -17.53
N GLN A 112 25.02 7.58 -16.29
CA GLN A 112 25.77 7.11 -15.12
C GLN A 112 25.96 5.60 -15.16
N GLU A 113 24.96 4.83 -15.58
CA GLU A 113 25.06 3.38 -15.77
C GLU A 113 26.07 3.05 -16.87
N LYS A 114 25.99 3.71 -18.04
CA LYS A 114 26.93 3.53 -19.14
C LYS A 114 28.34 4.01 -18.78
N ALA A 115 28.49 5.12 -18.05
CA ALA A 115 29.79 5.60 -17.57
C ALA A 115 30.36 4.69 -16.48
N SER A 116 29.51 4.11 -15.63
CA SER A 116 29.93 3.09 -14.66
C SER A 116 30.33 1.79 -15.37
N ALA A 117 29.62 1.40 -16.42
CA ALA A 117 29.94 0.25 -17.26
C ALA A 117 31.21 0.46 -18.11
N ALA A 118 31.49 1.69 -18.56
CA ALA A 118 32.67 2.05 -19.35
C ALA A 118 33.91 2.39 -18.52
N SER A 119 33.72 2.89 -17.28
CA SER A 119 34.78 3.03 -16.26
C SER A 119 35.30 1.66 -15.81
N ILE A 120 34.53 0.60 -16.05
CA ILE A 120 34.98 -0.78 -16.01
C ILE A 120 35.68 -1.08 -17.35
N LEU A 121 36.81 -0.39 -17.60
CA LEU A 121 37.79 -0.77 -18.62
C LEU A 121 39.01 -1.40 -17.94
N ASP A 122 39.12 -2.69 -18.25
CA ASP A 122 40.10 -3.74 -17.99
C ASP A 122 41.54 -3.36 -17.59
N LEU A 123 41.90 -3.73 -16.35
CA LEU A 123 43.24 -4.17 -15.96
C LEU A 123 43.10 -5.30 -14.91
N SER A 124 42.94 -6.55 -15.36
CA SER A 124 43.20 -7.84 -14.67
C SER A 124 42.03 -8.83 -14.62
N GLY A 125 42.33 -10.09 -14.96
CA GLY A 125 41.39 -11.22 -15.04
C GLY A 125 40.81 -11.72 -13.71
N ASP A 126 41.10 -11.10 -12.58
CA ASP A 126 40.73 -11.59 -11.24
C ASP A 126 39.40 -11.04 -10.70
N ILE A 127 38.81 -10.00 -11.31
CA ILE A 127 37.53 -9.45 -10.84
C ILE A 127 36.36 -10.40 -11.09
N GLN A 128 36.40 -11.20 -12.17
CA GLN A 128 35.32 -12.17 -12.42
C GLN A 128 35.33 -13.30 -11.38
N ALA A 129 36.51 -13.71 -10.92
CA ALA A 129 36.65 -14.63 -9.79
C ALA A 129 36.16 -13.97 -8.49
N ALA A 130 36.61 -12.74 -8.18
CA ALA A 130 36.16 -12.01 -6.99
C ALA A 130 34.64 -11.73 -6.98
N LYS A 131 34.02 -11.46 -8.13
CA LYS A 131 32.56 -11.30 -8.27
C LYS A 131 31.82 -12.62 -8.02
N ARG A 132 32.35 -13.75 -8.53
CA ARG A 132 31.79 -15.09 -8.26
C ARG A 132 31.94 -15.47 -6.79
N ASP A 133 33.09 -15.23 -6.19
CA ASP A 133 33.35 -15.50 -4.78
C ASP A 133 32.41 -14.67 -3.89
N ARG A 134 32.25 -13.38 -4.21
CA ARG A 134 31.29 -12.51 -3.52
C ARG A 134 29.85 -12.97 -3.69
N ALA A 135 29.45 -13.39 -4.88
CA ALA A 135 28.11 -13.94 -5.12
C ALA A 135 27.87 -15.24 -4.34
N GLN A 136 28.84 -16.17 -4.35
CA GLN A 136 28.77 -17.40 -3.57
C GLN A 136 28.73 -17.12 -2.07
N GLN A 137 29.49 -16.14 -1.59
CA GLN A 137 29.46 -15.73 -0.20
C GLN A 137 28.10 -15.17 0.19
N GLN A 138 27.51 -14.30 -0.64
CA GLN A 138 26.16 -13.77 -0.43
C GLN A 138 25.10 -14.89 -0.42
N GLU A 139 25.21 -15.89 -1.30
CA GLU A 139 24.32 -17.05 -1.30
C GLU A 139 24.44 -17.87 -0.02
N ARG A 140 25.67 -18.11 0.46
CA ARG A 140 25.90 -18.83 1.73
C ARG A 140 25.33 -18.08 2.93
N GLU A 141 25.54 -16.76 2.98
CA GLU A 141 24.98 -15.90 4.02
C GLU A 141 23.45 -15.91 4.00
N ALA A 142 22.84 -15.81 2.81
CA ALA A 142 21.39 -15.90 2.65
C ALA A 142 20.83 -17.27 3.06
N GLN A 143 21.52 -18.37 2.73
CA GLN A 143 21.13 -19.71 3.16
C GLN A 143 21.23 -19.87 4.68
N ALA A 144 22.30 -19.37 5.30
CA ALA A 144 22.46 -19.38 6.75
C ALA A 144 21.36 -18.57 7.45
N GLU A 145 20.99 -17.40 6.89
CA GLU A 145 19.89 -16.59 7.41
C GLU A 145 18.54 -17.31 7.30
N ARG A 146 18.26 -17.97 6.17
CA ARG A 146 17.04 -18.79 5.99
C ARG A 146 16.97 -19.91 7.01
N GLN A 147 18.06 -20.66 7.22
CA GLN A 147 18.11 -21.72 8.23
C GLN A 147 17.93 -21.18 9.65
N ARG A 148 18.49 -19.99 9.95
CA ARG A 148 18.28 -19.32 11.24
C ARG A 148 16.80 -19.00 11.44
N ILE A 149 16.15 -18.38 10.44
CA ILE A 149 14.72 -18.02 10.47
C ILE A 149 13.84 -19.27 10.64
N GLU A 150 14.15 -20.35 9.92
CA GLU A 150 13.37 -21.60 9.98
C GLU A 150 13.43 -22.28 11.36
N ARG A 151 14.55 -22.15 12.07
CA ARG A 151 14.74 -22.68 13.42
C ARG A 151 14.06 -21.85 14.51
N MET A 152 13.70 -20.60 14.24
CA MET A 152 13.06 -19.74 15.23
C MET A 152 11.66 -20.24 15.61
N ASN A 153 11.30 -20.02 16.88
CA ASN A 153 9.95 -20.22 17.37
C ASN A 153 9.06 -18.98 17.08
N SER A 154 7.76 -19.09 17.36
CA SER A 154 6.79 -18.03 17.06
C SER A 154 7.07 -16.68 17.76
N THR A 155 7.72 -16.71 18.93
CA THR A 155 8.01 -15.50 19.72
C THR A 155 9.28 -14.81 19.24
N GLU A 156 10.29 -15.58 18.88
CA GLU A 156 11.53 -15.09 18.25
C GLU A 156 11.25 -14.46 16.89
N LEU A 157 10.42 -15.10 16.06
CA LEU A 157 9.98 -14.52 14.78
C LEU A 157 9.22 -13.20 15.00
N ALA A 158 8.37 -13.11 16.03
CA ALA A 158 7.66 -11.87 16.34
C ALA A 158 8.61 -10.72 16.69
N GLN A 159 9.67 -11.00 17.46
CA GLN A 159 10.69 -10.01 17.82
C GLN A 159 11.49 -9.57 16.59
N GLU A 160 11.88 -10.51 15.72
CA GLU A 160 12.62 -10.18 14.50
C GLU A 160 11.79 -9.35 13.51
N ILE A 161 10.51 -9.71 13.32
CA ILE A 161 9.55 -8.90 12.55
C ILE A 161 9.48 -7.47 13.11
N GLY A 162 9.40 -7.34 14.44
CA GLY A 162 9.37 -6.04 15.10
C GLY A 162 10.63 -5.19 14.86
N ARG A 163 11.81 -5.82 14.82
CA ARG A 163 13.09 -5.14 14.54
C ARG A 163 13.22 -4.69 13.09
N LEU A 164 12.75 -5.51 12.15
CA LEU A 164 12.85 -5.26 10.71
C LEU A 164 11.75 -4.31 10.20
N ARG A 165 10.69 -4.09 10.99
CA ARG A 165 9.57 -3.25 10.59
C ARG A 165 10.03 -1.81 10.34
N PRO A 166 9.89 -1.30 9.10
CA PRO A 166 10.28 0.08 8.81
C PRO A 166 9.31 1.07 9.48
N PRO A 167 9.74 2.32 9.71
CA PRO A 167 8.86 3.39 10.14
C PRO A 167 7.70 3.60 9.17
N SER A 168 6.59 4.18 9.66
CA SER A 168 5.45 4.48 8.80
C SER A 168 5.83 5.44 7.68
N VAL A 169 5.24 5.23 6.51
CA VAL A 169 5.45 6.09 5.34
C VAL A 169 5.16 7.55 5.68
N ASP A 170 4.07 7.83 6.40
CA ASP A 170 3.70 9.19 6.76
C ASP A 170 4.75 9.88 7.66
N SER A 171 5.33 9.16 8.62
CA SER A 171 6.39 9.73 9.48
C SER A 171 7.67 10.04 8.70
N LEU A 172 7.98 9.26 7.67
CA LEU A 172 9.12 9.51 6.80
C LEU A 172 8.85 10.66 5.83
N VAL A 173 7.63 10.74 5.28
CA VAL A 173 7.19 11.86 4.42
C VAL A 173 7.26 13.18 5.18
N GLU A 174 6.86 13.22 6.46
CA GLU A 174 7.00 14.43 7.29
C GLU A 174 8.45 14.87 7.51
N ARG A 175 9.40 13.93 7.48
CA ARG A 175 10.82 14.19 7.69
C ARG A 175 11.56 14.56 6.41
N ASP A 176 10.96 14.27 5.27
CA ASP A 176 11.49 14.50 3.92
C ASP A 176 11.86 15.97 3.70
N GLN A 177 13.00 16.21 3.07
CA GLN A 177 13.54 17.56 2.89
C GLN A 177 12.70 18.39 1.90
N ASP A 178 12.21 17.78 0.84
CA ASP A 178 11.43 18.48 -0.19
C ASP A 178 10.05 18.84 0.36
N VAL A 179 9.45 17.93 1.13
CA VAL A 179 8.17 18.17 1.82
C VAL A 179 8.32 19.30 2.84
N LYS A 180 9.39 19.31 3.64
CA LYS A 180 9.68 20.39 4.60
C LYS A 180 9.88 21.72 3.91
N ALA A 181 10.66 21.75 2.82
CA ALA A 181 10.89 22.95 2.04
C ALA A 181 9.57 23.51 1.48
N ALA A 182 8.74 22.68 0.86
CA ALA A 182 7.46 23.09 0.31
C ALA A 182 6.46 23.57 1.38
N ARG A 183 6.48 22.97 2.58
CA ARG A 183 5.71 23.46 3.73
C ARG A 183 6.19 24.84 4.20
N ALA A 184 7.49 25.04 4.31
CA ALA A 184 8.07 26.31 4.70
C ALA A 184 7.77 27.42 3.68
N GLU A 185 7.75 27.10 2.37
CA GLU A 185 7.34 28.05 1.34
C GLU A 185 5.87 28.46 1.49
N LEU A 186 4.98 27.50 1.73
CA LEU A 186 3.56 27.78 1.96
C LEU A 186 3.38 28.67 3.20
N GLU A 187 4.06 28.35 4.29
CA GLU A 187 4.03 29.12 5.53
C GLU A 187 4.50 30.57 5.29
N LYS A 188 5.64 30.74 4.62
CA LYS A 188 6.17 32.07 4.26
C LYS A 188 5.17 32.92 3.48
N TRP A 189 4.55 32.36 2.43
CA TRP A 189 3.58 33.12 1.62
C TRP A 189 2.28 33.40 2.38
N SER A 190 1.83 32.46 3.21
CA SER A 190 0.68 32.66 4.10
C SER A 190 0.94 33.80 5.10
N GLU A 191 2.13 33.83 5.70
CA GLU A 191 2.52 34.90 6.61
C GLU A 191 2.55 36.26 5.91
N GLN A 192 3.10 36.33 4.70
CA GLN A 192 3.14 37.57 3.92
C GLN A 192 1.73 38.06 3.54
N HIS A 193 0.84 37.15 3.17
CA HIS A 193 -0.57 37.44 2.93
C HIS A 193 -1.26 38.01 4.18
N ASP A 194 -1.02 37.39 5.33
CA ASP A 194 -1.61 37.85 6.60
C ASP A 194 -1.01 39.17 7.08
N GLN A 195 0.27 39.41 6.83
CA GLN A 195 0.94 40.69 7.11
C GLN A 195 0.33 41.80 6.26
N GLY A 196 0.17 41.61 4.96
CA GLY A 196 -0.48 42.57 4.07
C GLY A 196 -1.90 42.91 4.52
N THR A 197 -2.68 41.88 4.89
CA THR A 197 -4.04 42.05 5.43
C THR A 197 -4.06 42.86 6.72
N ARG A 198 -3.15 42.56 7.66
CA ARG A 198 -3.03 43.30 8.93
C ARG A 198 -2.56 44.74 8.71
N GLN A 199 -1.65 44.97 7.78
CA GLN A 199 -1.15 46.30 7.43
C GLN A 199 -2.28 47.15 6.84
N GLU A 200 -3.00 46.64 5.84
CA GLU A 200 -4.13 47.35 5.23
C GLU A 200 -5.20 47.70 6.26
N ARG A 201 -5.56 46.74 7.12
CA ARG A 201 -6.56 46.98 8.16
C ARG A 201 -6.12 48.05 9.16
N ARG A 202 -4.89 47.97 9.67
CA ARG A 202 -4.34 48.95 10.61
C ARG A 202 -4.27 50.35 10.01
N ALA A 203 -3.83 50.47 8.76
CA ALA A 203 -3.73 51.76 8.09
C ALA A 203 -5.12 52.40 7.89
N LYS A 204 -6.14 51.60 7.54
CA LYS A 204 -7.53 52.06 7.46
C LYS A 204 -8.10 52.49 8.81
N GLU A 205 -7.89 51.68 9.86
CA GLU A 205 -8.32 52.02 11.24
C GLU A 205 -7.68 53.34 11.69
N GLN A 206 -6.37 53.53 11.47
CA GLN A 206 -5.66 54.77 11.80
C GLN A 206 -6.15 55.96 10.97
N ALA A 207 -6.47 55.75 9.69
CA ALA A 207 -7.02 56.79 8.84
C ALA A 207 -8.40 57.24 9.34
N GLU A 208 -9.27 56.31 9.77
CA GLU A 208 -10.56 56.62 10.38
C GLU A 208 -10.40 57.40 11.69
N GLU A 209 -9.50 56.96 12.59
CA GLU A 209 -9.20 57.69 13.83
C GLU A 209 -8.68 59.11 13.57
N TRP A 210 -7.84 59.27 12.54
CA TRP A 210 -7.32 60.57 12.14
C TRP A 210 -8.44 61.46 11.61
N ARG A 211 -9.33 60.91 10.74
CA ARG A 211 -10.49 61.63 10.19
C ARG A 211 -11.44 62.11 11.29
N GLU A 212 -11.69 61.30 12.32
CA GLU A 212 -12.53 61.70 13.45
C GLU A 212 -11.95 62.88 14.23
N LYS A 213 -10.63 62.93 14.43
CA LYS A 213 -9.93 64.04 15.10
C LYS A 213 -9.82 65.29 14.23
N HIS A 214 -9.82 65.14 12.90
CA HIS A 214 -9.47 66.19 11.93
C HIS A 214 -10.54 66.39 10.84
N LYS A 215 -11.82 66.48 11.23
CA LYS A 215 -12.97 66.46 10.29
C LYS A 215 -12.92 67.50 9.17
N ILE A 216 -12.48 68.73 9.46
CA ILE A 216 -12.37 69.79 8.45
C ILE A 216 -11.26 69.46 7.45
N GLN A 217 -10.09 69.03 7.92
CA GLN A 217 -8.95 68.69 7.06
C GLN A 217 -9.22 67.43 6.21
N ALA A 218 -9.88 66.43 6.79
CA ALA A 218 -10.38 65.26 6.07
C ALA A 218 -11.36 65.67 4.96
N TRP A 219 -12.32 66.56 5.26
CA TRP A 219 -13.26 67.06 4.25
C TRP A 219 -12.56 67.79 3.10
N PHE A 220 -11.56 68.65 3.38
CA PHE A 220 -10.78 69.30 2.33
C PHE A 220 -9.94 68.31 1.49
N HIS A 221 -9.42 67.26 2.12
CA HIS A 221 -8.70 66.16 1.46
C HIS A 221 -9.61 65.38 0.51
N ASP A 222 -10.77 64.95 0.99
CA ASP A 222 -11.74 64.16 0.22
C ASP A 222 -12.34 64.95 -0.95
N LYS A 223 -12.39 66.29 -0.84
CA LYS A 223 -12.82 67.19 -1.93
C LYS A 223 -11.71 67.54 -2.92
N GLY A 224 -10.47 67.13 -2.67
CA GLY A 224 -9.32 67.46 -3.51
C GLY A 224 -8.92 68.94 -3.49
N ILE A 225 -9.42 69.71 -2.51
CA ILE A 225 -9.18 71.16 -2.38
C ILE A 225 -7.92 71.44 -1.53
N GLY A 226 -7.54 70.51 -0.65
CA GLY A 226 -6.31 70.53 0.14
C GLY A 226 -5.73 69.12 0.31
N HIS A 227 -4.49 69.00 0.79
CA HIS A 227 -3.84 67.69 1.00
C HIS A 227 -3.47 67.52 2.47
N ALA A 228 -3.74 66.33 3.02
CA ALA A 228 -3.41 65.92 4.37
C ALA A 228 -2.30 64.86 4.28
N PRO A 229 -1.02 65.24 4.49
CA PRO A 229 0.11 64.32 4.32
C PRO A 229 -0.03 63.03 5.14
N ALA A 230 -0.58 63.14 6.36
CA ALA A 230 -0.80 62.00 7.23
C ALA A 230 -1.86 61.02 6.69
N LEU A 231 -2.93 61.49 6.02
CA LEU A 231 -3.90 60.58 5.39
C LEU A 231 -3.31 59.92 4.16
N ARG A 232 -2.56 60.67 3.35
CA ARG A 232 -1.88 60.12 2.17
C ARG A 232 -0.87 59.03 2.54
N GLU A 233 -0.10 59.24 3.61
CA GLU A 233 0.83 58.23 4.11
C GLU A 233 0.10 56.96 4.58
N LEU A 234 -1.05 57.10 5.24
CA LEU A 234 -1.87 55.95 5.66
C LEU A 234 -2.54 55.26 4.46
N GLU A 235 -2.96 56.00 3.44
CA GLU A 235 -3.47 55.45 2.18
C GLU A 235 -2.37 54.67 1.44
N GLU A 236 -1.16 55.23 1.33
CA GLU A 236 0.01 54.55 0.76
C GLU A 236 0.38 53.27 1.55
N GLN A 237 0.31 53.29 2.88
CA GLN A 237 0.50 52.11 3.71
C GLN A 237 -0.60 51.05 3.49
N ALA A 238 -1.85 51.48 3.30
CA ALA A 238 -2.97 50.57 3.04
C ALA A 238 -2.84 49.92 1.64
N GLU A 239 -2.47 50.71 0.63
CA GLU A 239 -2.18 50.25 -0.73
C GLU A 239 -1.00 49.28 -0.75
N ALA A 240 0.10 49.59 -0.06
CA ALA A 240 1.24 48.69 0.07
C ALA A 240 0.86 47.35 0.72
N GLY A 241 0.01 47.36 1.75
CA GLY A 241 -0.54 46.14 2.35
C GLY A 241 -1.39 45.32 1.37
N ARG A 242 -2.22 46.01 0.57
CA ARG A 242 -3.05 45.39 -0.47
C ARG A 242 -2.22 44.80 -1.62
N GLU A 243 -1.16 45.47 -2.04
CA GLU A 243 -0.24 44.97 -3.07
C GLU A 243 0.51 43.71 -2.60
N GLN A 244 0.96 43.69 -1.34
CA GLN A 244 1.55 42.50 -0.72
C GLN A 244 0.55 41.33 -0.72
N TRP A 245 -0.70 41.59 -0.35
CA TRP A 245 -1.77 40.59 -0.39
C TRP A 245 -2.00 40.03 -1.79
N LEU A 246 -2.15 40.91 -2.79
CA LEU A 246 -2.35 40.54 -4.20
C LEU A 246 -1.18 39.72 -4.75
N THR A 247 0.04 40.02 -4.31
CA THR A 247 1.25 39.30 -4.73
C THR A 247 1.35 37.92 -4.08
N ALA A 248 0.99 37.80 -2.80
CA ALA A 248 1.09 36.55 -2.06
C ALA A 248 0.01 35.52 -2.43
N ALA A 249 -1.21 35.97 -2.76
CA ALA A 249 -2.35 35.10 -3.06
C ALA A 249 -2.07 34.01 -4.15
N PRO A 250 -1.59 34.33 -5.37
CA PRO A 250 -1.28 33.30 -6.36
C PRO A 250 -0.12 32.39 -5.93
N ARG A 251 0.85 32.91 -5.17
CA ARG A 251 1.98 32.14 -4.67
C ARG A 251 1.57 31.10 -3.63
N ILE A 252 0.52 31.38 -2.86
CA ILE A 252 -0.09 30.41 -1.93
C ILE A 252 -0.70 29.25 -2.72
N GLU A 253 -1.43 29.52 -3.82
CA GLU A 253 -1.98 28.45 -4.66
C GLU A 253 -0.86 27.56 -5.22
N ASP A 254 0.21 28.16 -5.74
CA ASP A 254 1.38 27.44 -6.24
C ASP A 254 2.07 26.63 -5.13
N ALA A 255 2.24 27.20 -3.94
CA ALA A 255 2.87 26.53 -2.81
C ALA A 255 2.03 25.36 -2.27
N ILE A 256 0.69 25.47 -2.29
CA ILE A 256 -0.21 24.36 -1.95
C ILE A 256 -0.01 23.19 -2.92
N LEU A 257 0.05 23.47 -4.22
CA LEU A 257 0.29 22.46 -5.25
C LEU A 257 1.68 21.85 -5.12
N SER A 258 2.72 22.68 -4.94
CA SER A 258 4.09 22.25 -4.71
C SER A 258 4.20 21.31 -3.51
N ARG A 259 3.61 21.67 -2.37
CA ARG A 259 3.56 20.84 -1.16
C ARG A 259 2.90 19.48 -1.44
N ARG A 260 1.76 19.48 -2.11
CA ARG A 260 1.05 18.24 -2.46
C ARG A 260 1.91 17.34 -3.35
N ASN A 261 2.52 17.91 -4.39
CA ASN A 261 3.36 17.16 -5.32
C ASN A 261 4.60 16.58 -4.61
N ALA A 262 5.23 17.36 -3.73
CA ALA A 262 6.34 16.90 -2.91
C ALA A 262 5.93 15.74 -1.98
N GLU A 263 4.77 15.83 -1.33
CA GLU A 263 4.23 14.75 -0.48
C GLU A 263 3.93 13.48 -1.28
N ASP A 264 3.29 13.60 -2.44
CA ASP A 264 2.95 12.47 -3.30
C ASP A 264 4.22 11.79 -3.85
N TYR A 265 5.21 12.59 -4.27
CA TYR A 265 6.51 12.09 -4.74
C TYR A 265 7.30 11.38 -3.63
N ALA A 266 7.44 12.02 -2.46
CA ALA A 266 8.12 11.45 -1.31
C ALA A 266 7.46 10.14 -0.88
N ARG A 267 6.12 10.12 -0.82
CA ARG A 267 5.34 8.92 -0.50
C ARG A 267 5.57 7.80 -1.52
N GLY A 268 5.58 8.12 -2.82
CA GLY A 268 5.86 7.15 -3.88
C GLY A 268 7.25 6.54 -3.76
N ARG A 269 8.28 7.39 -3.59
CA ARG A 269 9.67 6.97 -3.39
C ARG A 269 9.84 6.09 -2.15
N ILE A 270 9.34 6.54 -0.99
CA ILE A 270 9.46 5.80 0.27
C ILE A 270 8.77 4.44 0.17
N ARG A 271 7.59 4.35 -0.45
CA ARG A 271 6.91 3.07 -0.68
C ARG A 271 7.73 2.13 -1.54
N PHE A 272 8.33 2.65 -2.62
CA PHE A 272 9.19 1.86 -3.50
C PHE A 272 10.43 1.34 -2.75
N GLU A 273 11.09 2.18 -1.97
CA GLU A 273 12.26 1.81 -1.15
C GLU A 273 11.90 0.78 -0.07
N GLN A 274 10.72 0.89 0.55
CA GLN A 274 10.27 -0.03 1.59
C GLN A 274 9.70 -1.35 1.05
N ALA A 275 9.30 -1.41 -0.22
CA ALA A 275 8.58 -2.56 -0.79
C ALA A 275 9.31 -3.91 -0.60
N PRO A 276 10.63 -4.04 -0.84
CA PRO A 276 11.33 -5.31 -0.62
C PRO A 276 11.32 -5.75 0.84
N THR A 277 11.46 -4.81 1.77
CA THR A 277 11.44 -5.09 3.21
C THR A 277 10.05 -5.52 3.66
N LEU A 278 9.00 -4.86 3.17
CA LEU A 278 7.62 -5.23 3.47
C LEU A 278 7.27 -6.63 2.96
N LEU A 279 7.71 -6.99 1.75
CA LEU A 279 7.54 -8.35 1.22
C LEU A 279 8.22 -9.39 2.11
N LYS A 280 9.46 -9.14 2.56
CA LYS A 280 10.15 -10.03 3.51
C LYS A 280 9.41 -10.14 4.85
N LEU A 281 8.82 -9.05 5.33
CA LEU A 281 8.03 -9.06 6.57
C LEU A 281 6.75 -9.89 6.42
N ASP A 282 6.06 -9.80 5.28
CA ASP A 282 4.89 -10.61 4.99
C ASP A 282 5.24 -12.11 4.98
N GLU A 283 6.35 -12.50 4.36
CA GLU A 283 6.87 -13.87 4.39
C GLU A 283 7.14 -14.35 5.82
N LEU A 284 7.78 -13.52 6.64
CA LEU A 284 8.05 -13.83 8.05
C LEU A 284 6.77 -13.92 8.89
N GLU A 285 5.77 -13.08 8.62
CA GLU A 285 4.47 -13.11 9.29
C GLU A 285 3.71 -14.40 8.98
N GLU A 286 3.74 -14.87 7.73
CA GLU A 286 3.15 -16.16 7.35
C GLU A 286 3.89 -17.33 8.02
N LEU A 287 5.22 -17.33 8.01
CA LEU A 287 6.00 -18.35 8.72
C LEU A 287 5.67 -18.36 10.21
N ARG A 288 5.53 -17.18 10.83
CA ARG A 288 5.13 -17.07 12.23
C ARG A 288 3.74 -17.65 12.46
N ARG A 289 2.76 -17.35 11.61
CA ARG A 289 1.40 -17.92 11.71
C ARG A 289 1.44 -19.44 11.64
N GLU A 290 2.27 -19.99 10.76
CA GLU A 290 2.47 -21.43 10.68
C GLU A 290 3.10 -22.02 11.95
N LYS A 291 4.17 -21.41 12.47
CA LYS A 291 4.80 -21.83 13.74
C LYS A 291 3.81 -21.80 14.90
N VAL A 292 2.98 -20.77 15.01
CA VAL A 292 1.93 -20.69 16.05
C VAL A 292 0.95 -21.87 15.93
N ARG A 293 0.53 -22.23 14.71
CA ARG A 293 -0.33 -23.41 14.49
C ARG A 293 0.37 -24.70 14.92
N GLN A 294 1.61 -24.91 14.48
CA GLN A 294 2.40 -26.10 14.82
C GLN A 294 2.62 -26.22 16.34
N GLU A 295 2.98 -25.13 17.02
CA GLU A 295 3.17 -25.09 18.47
C GLU A 295 1.86 -25.40 19.21
N PHE A 296 0.73 -24.87 18.74
CA PHE A 296 -0.58 -25.15 19.32
C PHE A 296 -0.98 -26.62 19.16
N GLU A 297 -0.78 -27.20 17.97
CA GLU A 297 -1.02 -28.62 17.72
C GLU A 297 -0.13 -29.52 18.59
N GLN A 298 1.17 -29.23 18.67
CA GLN A 298 2.10 -29.97 19.52
C GLN A 298 1.67 -29.91 20.98
N LYS A 299 1.27 -28.73 21.47
CA LYS A 299 0.76 -28.57 22.83
C LYS A 299 -0.50 -29.39 23.06
N ASN A 300 -1.44 -29.41 22.12
CA ASN A 300 -2.65 -30.22 22.22
C ASN A 300 -2.34 -31.72 22.22
N ARG A 301 -1.42 -32.18 21.37
CA ARG A 301 -0.96 -33.58 21.35
C ARG A 301 -0.32 -33.96 22.68
N GLN A 302 0.59 -33.14 23.21
CA GLN A 302 1.20 -33.37 24.52
C GLN A 302 0.17 -33.38 25.66
N GLN A 303 -0.84 -32.52 25.62
CA GLN A 303 -1.92 -32.53 26.61
C GLN A 303 -2.80 -33.78 26.50
N ALA A 304 -3.12 -34.20 25.27
CA ALA A 304 -3.87 -35.43 25.02
C ALA A 304 -3.09 -36.67 25.50
N GLU A 305 -1.79 -36.73 25.22
CA GLU A 305 -0.89 -37.80 25.70
C GLU A 305 -0.82 -37.82 27.23
N LYS A 306 -0.60 -36.66 27.87
CA LYS A 306 -0.62 -36.55 29.35
C LYS A 306 -1.96 -36.98 29.94
N LYS A 307 -3.07 -36.64 29.29
CA LYS A 307 -4.40 -37.08 29.70
C LYS A 307 -4.57 -38.59 29.55
N ALA A 308 -4.15 -39.15 28.41
CA ALA A 308 -4.20 -40.59 28.17
C ALA A 308 -3.31 -41.36 29.15
N GLU A 309 -2.13 -40.85 29.47
CA GLU A 309 -1.23 -41.42 30.48
C GLU A 309 -1.86 -41.40 31.88
N ARG A 310 -2.47 -40.28 32.28
CA ARG A 310 -3.23 -40.20 33.54
C ARG A 310 -4.39 -41.19 33.58
N GLU A 311 -5.14 -41.32 32.50
CA GLU A 311 -6.23 -42.29 32.39
C GLU A 311 -5.70 -43.73 32.50
N ARG A 312 -4.59 -44.07 31.82
CA ARG A 312 -3.92 -45.37 31.93
C ARG A 312 -3.42 -45.65 33.35
N ALA A 313 -2.88 -44.66 34.03
CA ALA A 313 -2.41 -44.78 35.40
C ALA A 313 -3.56 -44.97 36.41
N ALA A 314 -4.75 -44.42 36.11
CA ALA A 314 -5.94 -44.56 36.95
C ALA A 314 -6.66 -45.93 36.81
N VAL A 315 -6.41 -46.68 35.72
CA VAL A 315 -7.09 -47.96 35.42
C VAL A 315 -7.15 -48.93 36.61
N PRO A 316 -6.05 -49.19 37.36
CA PRO A 316 -6.11 -50.11 38.50
C PRO A 316 -7.01 -49.63 39.64
N GLN A 317 -7.01 -48.33 39.92
CA GLN A 317 -7.82 -47.75 40.98
C GLN A 317 -9.31 -47.75 40.58
N ASP A 318 -9.62 -47.36 39.34
CA ASP A 318 -10.97 -47.38 38.78
C ASP A 318 -11.55 -48.79 38.77
N PHE A 319 -10.79 -49.78 38.30
CA PHE A 319 -11.20 -51.19 38.30
C PHE A 319 -11.49 -51.69 39.71
N ARG A 320 -10.59 -51.41 40.67
CA ARG A 320 -10.79 -51.79 42.09
C ARG A 320 -12.04 -51.13 42.68
N ALA A 321 -12.31 -49.87 42.34
CA ALA A 321 -13.50 -49.16 42.79
C ALA A 321 -14.80 -49.77 42.22
N MET A 322 -14.81 -50.14 40.94
CA MET A 322 -15.95 -50.85 40.33
C MET A 322 -16.18 -52.21 40.98
N ALA A 323 -15.10 -52.97 41.21
CA ALA A 323 -15.18 -54.25 41.88
C ALA A 323 -15.73 -54.14 43.31
N ALA A 324 -15.30 -53.13 44.08
CA ALA A 324 -15.82 -52.86 45.41
C ALA A 324 -17.31 -52.45 45.40
N LYS A 325 -17.73 -51.61 44.44
CA LYS A 325 -19.15 -51.25 44.26
C LYS A 325 -20.01 -52.46 43.92
N ARG A 326 -19.49 -53.36 43.08
CA ARG A 326 -20.13 -54.64 42.73
C ARG A 326 -20.25 -55.55 43.94
N GLU A 327 -19.19 -55.72 44.72
CA GLU A 327 -19.17 -56.54 45.96
C GLU A 327 -20.18 -56.01 46.98
N ALA A 328 -20.29 -54.69 47.15
CA ALA A 328 -21.22 -54.03 48.05
C ALA A 328 -22.66 -53.93 47.52
N LYS A 329 -22.93 -54.37 46.27
CA LYS A 329 -24.21 -54.15 45.57
C LYS A 329 -24.69 -52.69 45.66
N ALA A 330 -23.75 -51.75 45.54
CA ALA A 330 -24.03 -50.32 45.61
C ALA A 330 -25.04 -49.90 44.52
N SER A 331 -25.67 -48.73 44.70
CA SER A 331 -26.68 -48.22 43.74
C SER A 331 -26.19 -48.31 42.30
N GLY A 332 -26.97 -48.97 41.43
CA GLY A 332 -26.61 -49.23 40.02
C GLY A 332 -25.74 -50.46 39.74
N TRP A 333 -25.09 -51.06 40.75
CA TRP A 333 -24.16 -52.20 40.61
C TRP A 333 -24.74 -53.55 41.06
N SER A 334 -26.00 -53.60 41.47
CA SER A 334 -26.73 -54.84 41.74
C SER A 334 -27.05 -55.60 40.43
N ASP A 335 -27.52 -56.85 40.53
CA ASP A 335 -27.84 -57.67 39.35
C ASP A 335 -28.92 -57.06 38.44
N ARG A 336 -29.77 -56.21 39.02
CA ARG A 336 -30.80 -55.45 38.28
C ARG A 336 -30.38 -54.01 38.00
N GLY A 337 -29.21 -53.58 38.46
CA GLY A 337 -28.75 -52.20 38.36
C GLY A 337 -28.24 -51.83 36.97
N GLU A 338 -28.56 -50.61 36.53
CA GLU A 338 -28.27 -50.13 35.16
C GLU A 338 -26.77 -49.95 34.88
N GLN A 339 -25.96 -49.62 35.90
CA GLN A 339 -24.50 -49.50 35.73
C GLN A 339 -23.85 -50.87 35.52
N TRP A 340 -24.34 -51.93 36.18
CA TRP A 340 -23.87 -53.30 35.96
C TRP A 340 -24.35 -53.87 34.62
N LYS A 341 -25.61 -53.61 34.24
CA LYS A 341 -26.15 -54.01 32.93
C LYS A 341 -25.41 -53.35 31.76
N ALA A 342 -24.87 -52.15 31.96
CA ALA A 342 -24.04 -51.49 30.97
C ALA A 342 -22.60 -52.02 30.91
N ALA A 343 -22.15 -52.91 31.81
CA ALA A 343 -20.82 -53.47 31.73
C ALA A 343 -20.75 -54.57 30.66
N PRO A 344 -19.79 -54.53 29.70
CA PRO A 344 -19.62 -55.59 28.72
C PRO A 344 -19.19 -56.90 29.39
N GLN A 345 -19.46 -58.03 28.72
CA GLN A 345 -19.26 -59.36 29.33
C GLN A 345 -17.83 -59.60 29.79
N GLY A 346 -16.83 -59.16 29.01
CA GLY A 346 -15.42 -59.24 29.39
C GLY A 346 -15.10 -58.50 30.69
N LEU A 347 -15.70 -57.33 30.92
CA LEU A 347 -15.51 -56.57 32.16
C LEU A 347 -16.18 -57.25 33.35
N ARG A 348 -17.39 -57.79 33.15
CA ARG A 348 -18.12 -58.51 34.21
C ARG A 348 -17.36 -59.73 34.68
N THR A 349 -16.86 -60.55 33.76
CA THR A 349 -16.07 -61.74 34.07
C THR A 349 -14.80 -61.39 34.85
N LEU A 350 -14.12 -60.30 34.50
CA LEU A 350 -12.94 -59.83 35.22
C LEU A 350 -13.28 -59.34 36.63
N ILE A 351 -14.36 -58.57 36.79
CA ILE A 351 -14.80 -58.05 38.10
C ILE A 351 -15.28 -59.18 39.02
N ASP A 352 -16.14 -60.06 38.53
CA ASP A 352 -16.67 -61.18 39.32
C ASP A 352 -15.56 -62.18 39.66
N GLY A 353 -14.64 -62.46 38.72
CA GLY A 353 -13.46 -63.30 38.97
C GLY A 353 -12.50 -62.70 40.01
N TYR A 354 -12.31 -61.37 39.98
CA TYR A 354 -11.54 -60.66 41.01
C TYR A 354 -12.23 -60.71 42.39
N ASN A 355 -13.55 -60.54 42.44
CA ASN A 355 -14.31 -60.56 43.70
C ASN A 355 -14.45 -61.97 44.30
N ALA A 356 -14.47 -63.02 43.46
CA ALA A 356 -14.52 -64.41 43.90
C ALA A 356 -13.22 -64.90 44.55
N ALA A 357 -12.09 -64.22 44.30
CA ALA A 357 -10.80 -64.57 44.89
C ALA A 357 -10.70 -64.14 46.38
N PRO A 358 -9.96 -64.90 47.22
CA PRO A 358 -9.65 -64.51 48.59
C PRO A 358 -9.02 -63.12 48.67
N LYS A 359 -9.35 -62.35 49.70
CA LYS A 359 -8.95 -60.92 49.82
C LYS A 359 -7.43 -60.74 49.80
N GLU A 360 -6.70 -61.73 50.29
CA GLU A 360 -5.24 -61.80 50.34
C GLU A 360 -4.62 -61.95 48.94
N MET A 361 -5.33 -62.57 47.99
CA MET A 361 -4.87 -62.83 46.62
C MET A 361 -5.28 -61.74 45.62
N ARG A 362 -6.27 -60.91 45.97
CA ARG A 362 -6.78 -59.83 45.10
C ARG A 362 -5.69 -58.85 44.63
N PRO A 363 -4.75 -58.37 45.48
CA PRO A 363 -3.66 -57.51 45.01
C PRO A 363 -2.78 -58.17 43.94
N ALA A 364 -2.43 -59.45 44.10
CA ALA A 364 -1.62 -60.19 43.13
C ALA A 364 -2.36 -60.44 41.81
N ILE A 365 -3.68 -60.67 41.87
CA ILE A 365 -4.53 -60.80 40.68
C ILE A 365 -4.63 -59.46 39.94
N LEU A 366 -4.83 -58.35 40.66
CA LEU A 366 -4.86 -57.02 40.08
C LEU A 366 -3.53 -56.69 39.38
N ASP A 367 -2.41 -57.00 40.04
CA ASP A 367 -1.08 -56.78 39.51
C ASP A 367 -0.82 -57.64 38.26
N ARG A 368 -1.26 -58.91 38.26
CA ARG A 368 -1.14 -59.81 37.09
C ARG A 368 -2.05 -59.42 35.91
N ILE A 369 -3.22 -58.85 36.19
CA ILE A 369 -4.15 -58.37 35.16
C ILE A 369 -3.65 -57.05 34.56
N LEU A 370 -3.02 -56.19 35.37
CA LEU A 370 -2.73 -54.81 34.99
C LEU A 370 -1.24 -54.48 34.82
N ASN A 371 -0.28 -55.36 35.12
CA ASN A 371 1.14 -55.12 34.79
C ASN A 371 1.48 -55.32 33.31
N ASP A 372 0.66 -56.05 32.56
CA ASP A 372 0.80 -56.16 31.11
C ASP A 372 0.16 -54.94 30.44
N GLY A 373 0.96 -54.19 29.67
CA GLY A 373 0.52 -52.98 28.98
C GLY A 373 -0.65 -53.22 28.01
N GLN A 374 -0.68 -54.38 27.33
CA GLN A 374 -1.79 -54.73 26.44
C GLN A 374 -3.06 -55.04 27.22
N ARG A 375 -2.96 -55.80 28.31
CA ARG A 375 -4.13 -56.12 29.16
C ARG A 375 -4.67 -54.90 29.87
N ARG A 376 -3.80 -53.99 30.33
CA ARG A 376 -4.22 -52.71 30.94
C ARG A 376 -5.02 -51.87 29.97
N GLU A 377 -4.62 -51.82 28.69
CA GLU A 377 -5.37 -51.11 27.65
C GLU A 377 -6.71 -51.81 27.36
N GLN A 378 -6.74 -53.15 27.28
CA GLN A 378 -7.98 -53.91 27.09
C GLN A 378 -8.99 -53.67 28.24
N VAL A 379 -8.53 -53.64 29.50
CA VAL A 379 -9.38 -53.30 30.65
C VAL A 379 -9.85 -51.85 30.59
N ARG A 380 -9.00 -50.91 30.15
CA ARG A 380 -9.38 -49.50 29.93
C ARG A 380 -10.49 -49.37 28.90
N GLU A 381 -10.38 -50.07 27.77
CA GLU A 381 -11.39 -50.09 26.71
C GLU A 381 -12.72 -50.65 27.22
N LEU A 382 -12.70 -51.78 27.91
CA LEU A 382 -13.90 -52.39 28.50
C LEU A 382 -14.59 -51.45 29.53
N MET A 383 -13.80 -50.75 30.35
CA MET A 383 -14.33 -49.74 31.29
C MET A 383 -14.85 -48.48 30.57
N ALA A 384 -14.25 -48.09 29.45
CA ALA A 384 -14.74 -46.99 28.62
C ALA A 384 -16.05 -47.35 27.93
N GLU A 385 -16.16 -48.56 27.38
CA GLU A 385 -17.36 -49.12 26.80
C GLU A 385 -18.50 -49.16 27.82
N GLN A 386 -18.23 -49.61 29.05
CA GLN A 386 -19.23 -49.58 30.13
C GLN A 386 -19.80 -48.19 30.37
N ARG A 387 -18.93 -47.17 30.43
CA ARG A 387 -19.35 -45.77 30.65
C ARG A 387 -20.15 -45.24 29.47
N GLN A 388 -19.82 -45.64 28.24
CA GLN A 388 -20.57 -45.25 27.04
C GLN A 388 -21.95 -45.92 27.00
N GLN A 389 -22.02 -47.23 27.22
CA GLN A 389 -23.28 -47.98 27.28
C GLN A 389 -24.20 -47.43 28.36
N TYR A 390 -23.66 -47.11 29.55
CA TYR A 390 -24.46 -46.53 30.62
C TYR A 390 -25.04 -45.16 30.24
N ARG A 391 -24.23 -44.25 29.66
CA ARG A 391 -24.70 -42.95 29.17
C ARG A 391 -25.74 -43.06 28.06
N ALA A 392 -25.59 -44.04 27.18
CA ALA A 392 -26.55 -44.29 26.10
C ALA A 392 -27.90 -44.77 26.65
N ASN A 393 -27.87 -45.67 27.64
CA ASN A 393 -29.07 -46.18 28.29
C ASN A 393 -29.77 -45.11 29.14
N ASP A 394 -29.00 -44.24 29.81
CA ASP A 394 -29.52 -43.12 30.61
C ASP A 394 -30.22 -42.07 29.72
N ARG A 395 -29.66 -41.76 28.54
CA ARG A 395 -30.31 -40.90 27.53
C ARG A 395 -31.52 -41.54 26.85
N GLY A 396 -31.64 -42.87 26.90
CA GLY A 396 -32.81 -43.61 26.42
C GLY A 396 -34.02 -43.52 27.37
N MET A 397 -33.81 -43.05 28.60
CA MET A 397 -34.86 -42.89 29.62
C MET A 397 -35.47 -41.48 29.66
N GLU A 398 -34.92 -40.51 28.92
CA GLU A 398 -35.46 -39.14 28.78
C GLU A 398 -36.39 -38.95 27.57
N ARG A 399 -36.86 -40.01 26.91
CA ARG A 399 -37.82 -39.95 25.79
C ARG A 399 -39.18 -40.54 26.11
#